data_AF-E9EFN1-F1
#
_entry.id   AF-E9EFN1-F1
#
_cell.length_a   1.000
_cell.length_b   1.000
_cell.length_c   1.000
_cell.angle_alpha   90.00
_cell.angle_beta   90.00
_cell.angle_gamma   90.00
#
_symmetry.space_group_name_H-M   'P 1'
#
loop_
_entity.id
_entity.type
_entity.pdbx_description
1 polymer ?
#
loop_
_entity_poly.entity_id
_entity_poly.type
_entity_poly.pdbx_seq_one_letter_code
_entity_poly.pdbx_strand_id
1 'polypeptide(L)'
;MNHNEPDHSGETPFFWAVGGGDRSTVSSLAKRRSVNINRRDKQGRTAISWAAGDGMADMLEMLLKLPGIGANIPENKGRSALSWASGNGRINTVEILLENSTVSRASIDKDKRTAISWASAAGHCEVVVKLLDCGCPGVDAEDIDGWTPLAWATQTGAPDTVQALIDSKQVQIDRQDRSGRTALSWAVGYGHADVVNVLLRAGADPDASSTMVVLQSPSPTVSVEVTWLRN
;
A
#
# COMPACT_ATOMS: atom_id res chain seq x y z
N MET A 1 -21.82 -4.05 34.96
CA MET A 1 -21.18 -4.44 33.68
C MET A 1 -19.89 -3.66 33.54
N ASN A 2 -18.78 -4.36 33.36
CA ASN A 2 -17.48 -3.74 33.07
C ASN A 2 -17.51 -3.24 31.61
N HIS A 3 -17.57 -1.92 31.40
CA HIS A 3 -17.67 -1.35 30.05
C HIS A 3 -16.40 -1.56 29.20
N ASN A 4 -15.36 -2.20 29.75
CA ASN A 4 -14.15 -2.60 29.05
C ASN A 4 -14.02 -4.10 28.84
N GLU A 5 -14.93 -4.92 29.40
CA GLU A 5 -14.87 -6.36 29.15
C GLU A 5 -15.16 -6.61 27.67
N PRO A 6 -14.17 -7.15 26.93
CA PRO A 6 -14.42 -7.51 25.56
C PRO A 6 -15.38 -8.71 25.53
N ASP A 7 -16.22 -8.76 24.50
CA ASP A 7 -16.95 -9.98 24.19
C ASP A 7 -16.01 -11.11 23.73
N HIS A 8 -16.58 -12.25 23.35
CA HIS A 8 -15.81 -13.38 22.84
C HIS A 8 -14.97 -13.06 21.60
N SER A 9 -15.23 -11.96 20.90
CA SER A 9 -14.50 -11.46 19.73
C SER A 9 -13.40 -10.46 20.08
N GLY A 10 -13.28 -10.05 21.34
CA GLY A 10 -12.29 -9.05 21.76
C GLY A 10 -12.81 -7.62 21.72
N GLU A 11 -14.11 -7.43 21.47
CA GLU A 11 -14.72 -6.13 21.15
C GLU A 11 -15.43 -5.52 22.36
N THR A 12 -15.23 -4.24 22.61
CA THR A 12 -15.88 -3.51 23.71
C THR A 12 -17.13 -2.79 23.21
N PRO A 13 -18.06 -2.40 24.11
CA PRO A 13 -19.21 -1.58 23.72
C PRO A 13 -18.84 -0.29 22.97
N PHE A 14 -17.69 0.31 23.26
CA PHE A 14 -17.17 1.46 22.52
C PHE A 14 -16.81 1.10 21.08
N PHE A 15 -16.19 -0.07 20.90
CA PHE A 15 -15.79 -0.59 19.60
C PHE A 15 -17.02 -0.87 18.70
N TRP A 16 -18.05 -1.49 19.28
CA TRP A 16 -19.33 -1.71 18.61
C TRP A 16 -20.05 -0.41 18.24
N ALA A 17 -20.04 0.59 19.13
CA ALA A 17 -20.63 1.90 18.84
C ALA A 17 -19.94 2.60 17.65
N VAL A 18 -18.61 2.43 17.53
CA VAL A 18 -17.85 2.93 16.38
C VAL A 18 -18.23 2.17 15.11
N GLY A 19 -18.18 0.84 15.12
CA GLY A 19 -18.53 0.01 13.96
C GLY A 19 -19.99 0.19 13.49
N GLY A 20 -20.90 0.48 14.42
CA GLY A 20 -22.30 0.80 14.11
C GLY A 20 -22.54 2.25 13.66
N GLY A 21 -21.53 3.12 13.71
CA GLY A 21 -21.66 4.53 13.32
C GLY A 21 -22.43 5.41 14.32
N ASP A 22 -22.69 4.93 15.54
CA ASP A 22 -23.47 5.67 16.54
C ASP A 22 -22.60 6.71 17.29
N ARG A 23 -22.54 7.90 16.69
CA ARG A 23 -21.79 9.06 17.18
C ARG A 23 -22.22 9.51 18.59
N SER A 24 -23.51 9.40 18.90
CA SER A 24 -24.07 9.80 20.19
C SER A 24 -23.59 8.87 21.30
N THR A 25 -23.62 7.56 21.03
CA THR A 25 -23.13 6.55 21.96
C THR A 25 -21.61 6.63 22.11
N VAL A 26 -20.85 6.81 21.01
CA VAL A 26 -19.39 7.01 21.07
C VAL A 26 -19.03 8.21 21.96
N SER A 27 -19.69 9.35 21.76
CA SER A 27 -19.47 10.56 22.57
C SER A 27 -19.82 10.36 24.05
N SER A 28 -20.86 9.58 24.33
CA SER A 28 -21.31 9.30 25.70
C SER A 28 -20.37 8.34 26.42
N LEU A 29 -19.87 7.32 25.71
CA LEU A 29 -18.91 6.36 26.24
C LEU A 29 -17.52 6.99 26.44
N ALA A 30 -17.05 7.81 25.50
CA ALA A 30 -15.74 8.47 25.58
C ALA A 30 -15.59 9.41 26.79
N LYS A 31 -16.69 9.99 27.30
CA LYS A 31 -16.68 10.84 28.51
C LYS A 31 -16.46 10.05 29.80
N ARG A 32 -16.69 8.74 29.79
CA ARG A 32 -16.59 7.89 30.99
C ARG A 32 -15.13 7.51 31.18
N ARG A 33 -14.51 7.96 32.28
CA ARG A 33 -13.11 7.65 32.62
C ARG A 33 -12.80 6.14 32.65
N SER A 34 -13.81 5.31 32.87
CA SER A 34 -13.65 3.87 32.85
C SER A 34 -13.52 3.28 31.44
N VAL A 35 -13.84 3.99 30.36
CA VAL A 35 -13.81 3.43 29.01
C VAL A 35 -12.43 3.63 28.38
N ASN A 36 -11.80 2.53 27.95
CA ASN A 36 -10.56 2.60 27.18
C ASN A 36 -10.85 2.78 25.68
N ILE A 37 -10.80 4.03 25.21
CA ILE A 37 -11.02 4.40 23.80
C ILE A 37 -9.94 3.86 22.84
N ASN A 38 -8.79 3.45 23.36
CA ASN A 38 -7.66 2.89 22.62
C ASN A 38 -7.60 1.36 22.69
N ARG A 39 -8.69 0.72 23.10
CA ARG A 39 -8.74 -0.75 23.14
C ARG A 39 -8.54 -1.31 21.72
N ARG A 40 -7.86 -2.45 21.69
CA ARG A 40 -7.44 -3.15 20.49
C ARG A 40 -8.23 -4.46 20.39
N ASP A 41 -8.78 -4.77 19.22
CA ASP A 41 -9.43 -6.07 18.97
C ASP A 41 -8.42 -7.24 18.98
N LYS A 42 -8.87 -8.45 18.63
CA LYS A 42 -7.98 -9.63 18.52
C LYS A 42 -6.89 -9.49 17.46
N GLN A 43 -7.14 -8.74 16.38
CA GLN A 43 -6.14 -8.43 15.37
C GLN A 43 -5.25 -7.26 15.77
N GLY A 44 -5.50 -6.63 16.92
CA GLY A 44 -4.74 -5.48 17.41
C GLY A 44 -5.23 -4.14 16.87
N ARG A 45 -6.33 -4.09 16.11
CA ARG A 45 -6.86 -2.87 15.50
C ARG A 45 -7.58 -2.02 16.54
N THR A 46 -7.47 -0.70 16.43
CA THR A 46 -8.24 0.25 17.24
C THR A 46 -9.51 0.69 16.52
N ALA A 47 -10.38 1.41 17.23
CA ALA A 47 -11.54 2.06 16.65
C ALA A 47 -11.20 2.99 15.47
N ILE A 48 -10.07 3.71 15.54
CA ILE A 48 -9.58 4.55 14.44
C ILE A 48 -9.23 3.68 13.23
N SER A 49 -8.54 2.55 13.42
CA SER A 49 -8.18 1.66 12.31
C SER A 49 -9.41 1.09 11.59
N TRP A 50 -10.48 0.78 12.33
CA TRP A 50 -11.76 0.36 11.76
C TRP A 50 -12.44 1.48 10.98
N ALA A 51 -12.66 2.63 11.61
CA ALA A 51 -13.30 3.77 10.97
C ALA A 51 -12.55 4.20 9.69
N ALA A 52 -11.22 4.15 9.71
CA ALA A 52 -10.37 4.41 8.55
C ALA A 52 -10.52 3.33 7.45
N GLY A 53 -10.38 2.05 7.78
CA GLY A 53 -10.47 0.96 6.79
C GLY A 53 -11.86 0.79 6.17
N ASP A 54 -12.92 1.08 6.93
CA ASP A 54 -14.31 0.93 6.49
C ASP A 54 -14.86 2.20 5.81
N GLY A 55 -14.10 3.29 5.78
CA GLY A 55 -14.51 4.53 5.11
C GLY A 55 -15.47 5.41 5.92
N MET A 56 -15.52 5.25 7.24
CA MET A 56 -16.44 5.97 8.14
C MET A 56 -15.92 7.39 8.44
N ALA A 57 -15.89 8.26 7.43
CA ALA A 57 -15.30 9.59 7.49
C ALA A 57 -15.77 10.43 8.70
N ASP A 58 -17.08 10.60 8.89
CA ASP A 58 -17.65 11.39 10.00
C ASP A 58 -17.30 10.83 11.38
N MET A 59 -17.21 9.51 11.49
CA MET A 59 -16.85 8.83 12.74
C MET A 59 -15.36 9.00 13.02
N LEU A 60 -14.52 8.82 12.00
CA LEU A 60 -13.08 9.02 12.10
C LEU A 60 -12.73 10.44 12.52
N GLU A 61 -13.39 11.44 11.92
CA GLU A 61 -13.19 12.84 12.24
C GLU A 61 -13.59 13.17 13.69
N MET A 62 -14.68 12.55 14.18
CA MET A 62 -15.08 12.64 15.59
C MET A 62 -14.05 11.96 16.51
N LEU A 63 -13.58 10.76 16.17
CA LEU A 63 -12.63 10.00 16.98
C LEU A 63 -11.30 10.75 17.15
N LEU A 64 -10.79 11.35 16.07
CA LEU A 64 -9.53 12.12 16.08
C LEU A 64 -9.61 13.39 16.94
N LYS A 65 -10.82 13.89 17.24
CA LYS A 65 -11.06 15.02 18.15
C LYS A 65 -11.15 14.60 19.63
N LEU A 66 -11.19 13.30 19.94
CA LEU A 66 -11.29 12.82 21.32
C LEU A 66 -9.97 12.98 22.07
N PRO A 67 -9.98 13.51 23.31
CA PRO A 67 -8.77 13.64 24.11
C PRO A 67 -8.19 12.28 24.47
N GLY A 68 -6.89 12.10 24.26
CA GLY A 68 -6.16 10.86 24.60
C GLY A 68 -6.32 9.73 23.58
N ILE A 69 -6.96 9.97 22.42
CA ILE A 69 -7.04 8.98 21.35
C ILE A 69 -5.65 8.75 20.72
N GLY A 70 -5.29 7.49 20.53
CA GLY A 70 -4.02 7.09 19.95
C GLY A 70 -4.14 6.86 18.45
N ALA A 71 -3.95 7.92 17.65
CA ALA A 71 -4.11 7.86 16.19
C ALA A 71 -3.13 6.90 15.48
N ASN A 72 -1.97 6.64 16.08
CA ASN A 72 -0.88 5.86 15.47
C ASN A 72 -0.71 4.46 16.05
N ILE A 73 -1.67 3.94 16.83
CA ILE A 73 -1.57 2.59 17.40
C ILE A 73 -1.71 1.57 16.25
N PRO A 74 -0.67 0.78 15.94
CA PRO A 74 -0.74 -0.18 14.85
C PRO A 74 -1.46 -1.47 15.27
N GLU A 75 -1.98 -2.20 14.29
CA GLU A 75 -2.47 -3.55 14.54
C GLU A 75 -1.32 -4.58 14.71
N ASN A 76 -1.64 -5.84 14.94
CA ASN A 76 -0.65 -6.86 15.33
C ASN A 76 0.41 -7.13 14.26
N LYS A 77 0.12 -6.92 12.96
CA LYS A 77 1.10 -6.97 11.87
C LYS A 77 1.77 -5.62 11.61
N GLY A 78 1.51 -4.59 12.40
CA GLY A 78 2.15 -3.27 12.29
C GLY A 78 1.39 -2.28 11.39
N ARG A 79 0.27 -2.66 10.79
CA ARG A 79 -0.48 -1.81 9.86
C ARG A 79 -1.16 -0.66 10.61
N SER A 80 -0.94 0.57 10.12
CA SER A 80 -1.55 1.78 10.67
C SER A 80 -2.97 1.99 10.14
N ALA A 81 -3.73 2.90 10.76
CA ALA A 81 -5.04 3.31 10.24
C ALA A 81 -4.95 3.89 8.82
N LEU A 82 -3.92 4.70 8.55
CA LEU A 82 -3.65 5.23 7.20
C LEU A 82 -3.40 4.10 6.20
N SER A 83 -2.66 3.05 6.58
CA SER A 83 -2.38 1.90 5.72
C SER A 83 -3.63 1.05 5.43
N TRP A 84 -4.57 0.96 6.39
CA TRP A 84 -5.88 0.32 6.20
C TRP A 84 -6.76 1.12 5.25
N ALA A 85 -6.93 2.43 5.50
CA ALA A 85 -7.68 3.31 4.61
C ALA A 85 -7.12 3.29 3.18
N SER A 86 -5.79 3.30 3.07
CA SER A 86 -5.11 3.36 1.77
C SER A 86 -5.30 2.08 0.95
N GLY A 87 -5.07 0.91 1.57
CA GLY A 87 -5.26 -0.37 0.88
C GLY A 87 -6.72 -0.76 0.63
N ASN A 88 -7.68 -0.10 1.28
CA ASN A 88 -9.11 -0.30 1.05
C ASN A 88 -9.72 0.80 0.14
N GLY A 89 -8.91 1.73 -0.36
CA GLY A 89 -9.36 2.75 -1.32
C GLY A 89 -10.26 3.82 -0.71
N ARG A 90 -10.16 4.06 0.60
CA ARG A 90 -11.04 4.97 1.35
C ARG A 90 -10.54 6.41 1.29
N ILE A 91 -10.64 7.04 0.11
CA ILE A 91 -10.05 8.37 -0.16
C ILE A 91 -10.41 9.42 0.92
N ASN A 92 -11.69 9.60 1.25
CA ASN A 92 -12.11 10.59 2.25
C ASN A 92 -11.45 10.37 3.63
N THR A 93 -11.28 9.11 4.05
CA THR A 93 -10.60 8.82 5.33
C THR A 93 -9.10 9.01 5.25
N VAL A 94 -8.48 8.77 4.07
CA VAL A 94 -7.07 9.07 3.84
C VAL A 94 -6.85 10.58 3.97
N GLU A 95 -7.73 11.40 3.36
CA GLU A 95 -7.64 12.86 3.46
C GLU A 95 -7.74 13.34 4.92
N ILE A 96 -8.78 12.91 5.65
CA ILE A 96 -8.96 13.24 7.07
C ILE A 96 -7.74 12.86 7.92
N LEU A 97 -7.15 11.69 7.65
CA LEU A 97 -5.95 11.24 8.37
C LEU A 97 -4.73 12.10 8.04
N LEU A 98 -4.53 12.47 6.77
CA LEU A 98 -3.36 13.24 6.33
C LEU A 98 -3.43 14.71 6.73
N GLU A 99 -4.64 15.27 6.87
CA GLU A 99 -4.90 16.61 7.40
C GLU A 99 -4.63 16.70 8.90
N ASN A 100 -4.75 15.58 9.62
CA ASN A 100 -4.47 15.54 11.04
C ASN A 100 -2.97 15.40 11.34
N SER A 101 -2.37 16.45 11.90
CA SER A 101 -0.92 16.51 12.21
C SER A 101 -0.44 15.47 13.22
N THR A 102 -1.34 14.83 13.97
CA THR A 102 -0.96 13.77 14.91
C THR A 102 -0.73 12.42 14.23
N VAL A 103 -1.21 12.23 13.00
CA VAL A 103 -1.08 10.97 12.26
C VAL A 103 0.29 10.87 11.59
N SER A 104 0.96 9.74 11.77
CA SER A 104 2.24 9.46 11.14
C SER A 104 2.04 9.05 9.68
N ARG A 105 2.67 9.80 8.77
CA ARG A 105 2.77 9.47 7.34
C ARG A 105 3.82 8.39 7.06
N ALA A 106 4.77 8.21 7.96
CA ALA A 106 5.94 7.34 7.79
C ALA A 106 5.77 5.96 8.45
N SER A 107 4.55 5.58 8.82
CA SER A 107 4.30 4.25 9.38
C SER A 107 4.62 3.15 8.36
N ILE A 108 5.35 2.14 8.83
CA ILE A 108 5.63 0.90 8.12
C ILE A 108 5.11 -0.27 8.94
N ASP A 109 4.58 -1.29 8.27
CA ASP A 109 4.17 -2.53 8.93
C ASP A 109 5.37 -3.50 9.09
N LYS A 110 5.10 -4.69 9.65
CA LYS A 110 6.14 -5.70 9.88
C LYS A 110 6.72 -6.27 8.58
N ASP A 111 5.99 -6.18 7.48
CA ASP A 111 6.43 -6.57 6.15
C ASP A 111 7.16 -5.40 5.45
N LYS A 112 7.44 -4.30 6.18
CA LYS A 112 8.05 -3.06 5.68
C LYS A 112 7.21 -2.33 4.62
N ARG A 113 5.91 -2.60 4.54
CA ARG A 113 5.02 -1.92 3.59
C ARG A 113 4.56 -0.59 4.15
N THR A 114 4.47 0.40 3.25
CA THR A 114 3.95 1.74 3.55
C THR A 114 2.48 1.85 3.13
N ALA A 115 1.84 2.98 3.45
CA ALA A 115 0.50 3.28 2.94
C ALA A 115 0.46 3.29 1.40
N ILE A 116 1.51 3.79 0.74
CA ILE A 116 1.64 3.79 -0.72
C ILE A 116 1.73 2.35 -1.23
N SER A 117 2.54 1.48 -0.62
CA SER A 117 2.63 0.06 -0.99
C SER A 117 1.26 -0.62 -0.96
N TRP A 118 0.47 -0.38 0.09
CA TRP A 118 -0.86 -0.97 0.24
C TRP A 118 -1.88 -0.44 -0.77
N ALA A 119 -1.88 0.87 -1.06
CA ALA A 119 -2.75 1.44 -2.09
C ALA A 119 -2.37 0.94 -3.50
N SER A 120 -1.08 0.81 -3.77
CA SER A 120 -0.56 0.28 -5.04
C SER A 120 -0.90 -1.19 -5.25
N ALA A 121 -0.76 -2.02 -4.21
CA ALA A 121 -1.14 -3.43 -4.25
C ALA A 121 -2.64 -3.67 -4.44
N ALA A 122 -3.47 -2.65 -4.20
CA ALA A 122 -4.91 -2.70 -4.43
C ALA A 122 -5.34 -1.92 -5.70
N GLY A 123 -4.41 -1.27 -6.41
CA GLY A 123 -4.71 -0.48 -7.62
C GLY A 123 -5.49 0.81 -7.36
N HIS A 124 -5.46 1.35 -6.13
CA HIS A 124 -6.20 2.57 -5.78
C HIS A 124 -5.45 3.84 -6.19
N CYS A 125 -5.48 4.16 -7.49
CA CYS A 125 -4.75 5.27 -8.08
C CYS A 125 -5.00 6.62 -7.38
N GLU A 126 -6.25 6.99 -7.13
CA GLU A 126 -6.60 8.27 -6.47
C GLU A 126 -5.96 8.40 -5.08
N VAL A 127 -5.94 7.31 -4.32
CA VAL A 127 -5.28 7.26 -3.01
C VAL A 127 -3.76 7.39 -3.16
N VAL A 128 -3.15 6.72 -4.14
CA VAL A 128 -1.70 6.84 -4.40
C VAL A 128 -1.33 8.27 -4.73
N VAL A 129 -2.06 8.92 -5.64
CA VAL A 129 -1.85 10.34 -5.99
C VAL A 129 -1.95 11.21 -4.74
N LYS A 130 -3.00 11.05 -3.93
CA LYS A 130 -3.16 11.84 -2.69
C LYS A 130 -2.01 11.64 -1.70
N LEU A 131 -1.56 10.39 -1.51
CA LEU A 131 -0.44 10.08 -0.62
C LEU A 131 0.86 10.75 -1.09
N LEU A 132 1.12 10.74 -2.41
CA LEU A 132 2.27 11.39 -3.03
C LEU A 132 2.20 12.91 -2.88
N ASP A 133 1.06 13.53 -3.18
CA ASP A 133 0.84 14.98 -3.06
C ASP A 133 1.03 15.48 -1.61
N CYS A 134 0.67 14.65 -0.64
CA CYS A 134 0.88 14.93 0.79
C CYS A 134 2.28 14.57 1.30
N GLY A 135 3.20 14.17 0.43
CA GLY A 135 4.59 13.86 0.75
C GLY A 135 4.76 12.63 1.64
N CYS A 136 3.90 11.62 1.51
CA CYS A 136 4.10 10.36 2.22
C CYS A 136 5.36 9.65 1.69
N PRO A 137 6.23 9.13 2.57
CA PRO A 137 7.46 8.47 2.16
C PRO A 137 7.19 7.07 1.60
N GLY A 138 8.20 6.54 0.91
CA GLY A 138 8.26 5.13 0.51
C GLY A 138 7.65 4.81 -0.85
N VAL A 139 7.67 5.77 -1.78
CA VAL A 139 7.28 5.58 -3.19
C VAL A 139 8.12 4.53 -3.93
N ASP A 140 9.41 4.38 -3.55
CA ASP A 140 10.34 3.35 -4.06
C ASP A 140 10.86 2.42 -2.95
N ALA A 141 10.16 2.35 -1.80
CA ALA A 141 10.57 1.51 -0.69
C ALA A 141 10.28 0.03 -0.96
N GLU A 142 11.26 -0.83 -0.65
CA GLU A 142 11.13 -2.27 -0.76
C GLU A 142 10.52 -2.88 0.51
N ASP A 143 9.57 -3.78 0.31
CA ASP A 143 9.04 -4.62 1.39
C ASP A 143 10.00 -5.77 1.74
N ILE A 144 9.62 -6.65 2.67
CA ILE A 144 10.46 -7.79 3.09
C ILE A 144 10.76 -8.79 1.99
N ASP A 145 10.10 -8.73 0.83
CA ASP A 145 10.35 -9.60 -0.34
C ASP A 145 11.09 -8.86 -1.46
N GLY A 146 11.43 -7.57 -1.25
CA GLY A 146 12.06 -6.73 -2.25
C GLY A 146 11.07 -6.09 -3.23
N TRP A 147 9.76 -6.11 -2.92
CA TRP A 147 8.77 -5.51 -3.79
C TRP A 147 8.58 -4.03 -3.49
N THR A 148 8.62 -3.21 -4.53
CA THR A 148 8.30 -1.78 -4.47
C THR A 148 6.80 -1.54 -4.75
N PRO A 149 6.26 -0.35 -4.43
CA PRO A 149 4.92 0.03 -4.85
C PRO A 149 4.70 -0.12 -6.37
N LEU A 150 5.72 0.14 -7.19
CA LEU A 150 5.64 -0.07 -8.64
C LEU A 150 5.44 -1.56 -8.99
N ALA A 151 6.18 -2.47 -8.34
CA ALA A 151 6.02 -3.91 -8.55
C ALA A 151 4.62 -4.38 -8.14
N TRP A 152 4.10 -3.89 -7.01
CA TRP A 152 2.75 -4.20 -6.53
C TRP A 152 1.63 -3.71 -7.48
N ALA A 153 1.73 -2.46 -7.95
CA ALA A 153 0.80 -1.91 -8.93
C ALA A 153 0.85 -2.68 -10.27
N THR A 154 2.06 -3.10 -10.66
CA THR A 154 2.28 -3.89 -11.87
C THR A 154 1.66 -5.28 -11.77
N GLN A 155 1.85 -6.01 -10.66
CA GLN A 155 1.21 -7.31 -10.44
C GLN A 155 -0.31 -7.22 -10.52
N THR A 156 -0.88 -6.17 -9.95
CA THR A 156 -2.34 -5.94 -9.91
C THR A 156 -2.90 -5.54 -11.29
N GLY A 157 -2.04 -5.15 -12.24
CA GLY A 157 -2.47 -4.71 -13.56
C GLY A 157 -3.13 -3.34 -13.55
N ALA A 158 -2.65 -2.42 -12.70
CA ALA A 158 -3.23 -1.08 -12.53
C ALA A 158 -2.43 -0.01 -13.30
N PRO A 159 -2.68 0.21 -14.61
CA PRO A 159 -1.87 1.12 -15.44
C PRO A 159 -1.88 2.56 -14.93
N ASP A 160 -3.00 3.07 -14.45
CA ASP A 160 -3.10 4.44 -13.93
C ASP A 160 -2.24 4.62 -12.66
N THR A 161 -2.23 3.62 -11.78
CA THR A 161 -1.39 3.63 -10.58
C THR A 161 0.10 3.55 -10.94
N VAL A 162 0.46 2.72 -11.91
CA VAL A 162 1.83 2.63 -12.44
C VAL A 162 2.27 3.98 -13.01
N GLN A 163 1.41 4.62 -13.81
CA GLN A 163 1.68 5.94 -14.39
C GLN A 163 1.88 6.99 -13.29
N ALA A 164 1.00 7.04 -12.29
CA ALA A 164 1.10 7.98 -11.17
C ALA A 164 2.42 7.81 -10.37
N LEU A 165 2.84 6.57 -10.12
CA LEU A 165 4.11 6.28 -9.45
C LEU A 165 5.31 6.74 -10.29
N ILE A 166 5.30 6.50 -11.61
CA ILE A 166 6.36 6.93 -12.53
C ILE A 166 6.42 8.47 -12.62
N ASP A 167 5.28 9.14 -12.62
CA ASP A 167 5.21 10.60 -12.70
C ASP A 167 5.72 11.31 -11.45
N SER A 168 5.80 10.62 -10.31
CA SER A 168 6.48 11.12 -9.11
C SER A 168 7.99 11.37 -9.31
N LYS A 169 8.60 10.80 -10.36
CA LYS A 169 10.04 10.83 -10.70
C LYS A 169 10.98 10.36 -9.58
N GLN A 170 10.43 9.65 -8.59
CA GLN A 170 11.17 9.12 -7.44
C GLN A 170 11.34 7.59 -7.49
N VAL A 171 10.82 6.95 -8.54
CA VAL A 171 10.81 5.48 -8.71
C VAL A 171 11.94 5.05 -9.65
N GLN A 172 12.60 3.94 -9.31
CA GLN A 172 13.54 3.26 -10.21
C GLN A 172 12.79 2.25 -11.07
N ILE A 173 12.49 2.61 -12.32
CA ILE A 173 11.63 1.83 -13.24
C ILE A 173 12.18 0.42 -13.50
N ASP A 174 13.50 0.31 -13.73
CA ASP A 174 14.18 -0.96 -14.04
C ASP A 174 14.77 -1.65 -12.80
N ARG A 175 14.33 -1.27 -11.60
CA ARG A 175 14.73 -1.98 -10.38
C ARG A 175 14.32 -3.44 -10.46
N GLN A 176 15.25 -4.30 -10.08
CA GLN A 176 15.04 -5.74 -10.02
C GLN A 176 14.62 -6.17 -8.61
N ASP A 177 13.61 -7.05 -8.54
CA ASP A 177 13.27 -7.77 -7.31
C ASP A 177 14.35 -8.81 -6.96
N ARG A 178 14.17 -9.54 -5.85
CA ARG A 178 15.11 -10.59 -5.42
C ARG A 178 15.26 -11.77 -6.39
N SER A 179 14.32 -11.93 -7.32
CA SER A 179 14.35 -12.92 -8.39
C SER A 179 14.97 -12.35 -9.68
N GLY A 180 15.49 -11.13 -9.65
CA GLY A 180 16.02 -10.42 -10.81
C GLY A 180 14.93 -9.79 -11.68
N ARG A 181 13.65 -9.77 -11.30
CA ARG A 181 12.59 -9.30 -12.17
C ARG A 181 12.32 -7.81 -12.07
N THR A 182 12.22 -7.15 -13.22
CA THR A 182 11.77 -5.75 -13.34
C THR A 182 10.25 -5.67 -13.36
N ALA A 183 9.70 -4.47 -13.17
CA ALA A 183 8.27 -4.22 -13.35
C ALA A 183 7.80 -4.64 -14.75
N LEU A 184 8.58 -4.37 -15.80
CA LEU A 184 8.24 -4.76 -17.17
C LEU A 184 8.16 -6.28 -17.35
N SER A 185 9.13 -7.03 -16.81
CA SER A 185 9.11 -8.49 -16.81
C SER A 185 7.85 -9.05 -16.12
N TRP A 186 7.48 -8.47 -14.99
CA TRP A 186 6.24 -8.82 -14.31
C TRP A 186 4.99 -8.52 -15.13
N ALA A 187 4.90 -7.33 -15.73
CA ALA A 187 3.77 -6.92 -16.55
C ALA A 187 3.56 -7.89 -17.74
N VAL A 188 4.64 -8.30 -18.39
CA VAL A 188 4.62 -9.31 -19.46
C VAL A 188 4.20 -10.68 -18.91
N GLY A 189 4.81 -11.12 -17.82
CA GLY A 189 4.54 -12.42 -17.21
C GLY A 189 3.09 -12.60 -16.75
N TYR A 190 2.42 -11.53 -16.31
CA TYR A 190 1.00 -11.54 -15.95
C TYR A 190 0.07 -11.21 -17.13
N GLY A 191 0.59 -10.79 -18.29
CA GLY A 191 -0.20 -10.45 -19.47
C GLY A 191 -0.88 -9.07 -19.42
N HIS A 192 -0.38 -8.15 -18.61
CA HIS A 192 -0.95 -6.80 -18.42
C HIS A 192 -0.48 -5.83 -19.50
N ALA A 193 -1.03 -5.96 -20.71
CA ALA A 193 -0.60 -5.20 -21.89
C ALA A 193 -0.63 -3.68 -21.69
N ASP A 194 -1.61 -3.14 -20.96
CA ASP A 194 -1.70 -1.70 -20.70
C ASP A 194 -0.56 -1.22 -19.79
N VAL A 195 -0.19 -2.02 -18.78
CA VAL A 195 0.96 -1.72 -17.91
C VAL A 195 2.27 -1.80 -18.70
N VAL A 196 2.43 -2.80 -19.57
CA VAL A 196 3.58 -2.90 -20.48
C VAL A 196 3.71 -1.63 -21.33
N ASN A 197 2.60 -1.16 -21.91
CA ASN A 197 2.60 0.06 -22.71
C ASN A 197 3.00 1.29 -21.90
N VAL A 198 2.51 1.43 -20.67
CA VAL A 198 2.90 2.53 -19.75
C VAL A 198 4.39 2.48 -19.45
N LEU A 199 4.91 1.32 -19.06
CA LEU A 199 6.33 1.15 -18.71
C LEU A 199 7.26 1.44 -19.90
N LEU A 200 6.96 0.92 -21.09
CA LEU A 200 7.76 1.16 -22.30
C LEU A 200 7.75 2.63 -22.71
N ARG A 201 6.59 3.31 -22.63
CA ARG A 201 6.50 4.76 -22.88
C ARG A 201 7.29 5.59 -21.87
N ALA A 202 7.39 5.10 -20.64
CA ALA A 202 8.20 5.70 -19.59
C ALA A 202 9.71 5.41 -19.73
N GLY A 203 10.11 4.59 -20.71
CA GLY A 203 11.51 4.26 -20.99
C GLY A 203 12.06 3.06 -20.22
N ALA A 204 11.20 2.16 -19.74
CA ALA A 204 11.64 0.89 -19.18
C ALA A 204 12.45 0.10 -20.23
N ASP A 205 13.60 -0.43 -19.81
CA ASP A 205 14.48 -1.20 -20.69
C ASP A 205 13.92 -2.63 -20.87
N PRO A 206 13.53 -3.05 -22.09
CA PRO A 206 13.04 -4.41 -22.34
C PRO A 206 14.09 -5.49 -22.09
N ASP A 207 15.38 -5.13 -22.15
CA ASP A 207 16.51 -6.04 -21.94
C ASP A 207 17.08 -5.95 -20.51
N ALA A 208 16.50 -5.11 -19.63
CA ALA A 208 16.84 -5.08 -18.21
C ALA A 208 16.44 -6.42 -17.57
N SER A 209 17.42 -7.33 -17.55
CA SER A 209 17.27 -8.75 -17.27
C SER A 209 16.48 -9.05 -16.00
N SER A 210 15.40 -9.83 -16.14
CA SER A 210 15.24 -11.09 -15.39
C SER A 210 16.13 -12.10 -16.07
N THR A 211 17.05 -12.72 -15.32
CA THR A 211 18.15 -13.57 -15.80
C THR A 211 17.91 -14.09 -17.21
N MET A 212 18.61 -13.52 -18.20
CA MET A 212 18.71 -14.15 -19.50
C MET A 212 19.22 -15.57 -19.29
N VAL A 213 18.32 -16.57 -19.37
CA VAL A 213 18.74 -17.86 -19.88
C VAL A 213 19.00 -17.63 -21.36
N VAL A 214 20.17 -17.03 -21.66
CA VAL A 214 20.83 -17.40 -22.89
C VAL A 214 21.06 -18.89 -22.71
N LEU A 215 20.20 -19.71 -23.30
CA LEU A 215 20.66 -21.02 -23.74
C LEU A 215 21.76 -20.70 -24.74
N GLN A 216 22.98 -20.49 -24.24
CA GLN A 216 24.16 -20.78 -25.03
C GLN A 216 24.04 -22.26 -25.32
N SER A 217 23.42 -22.59 -26.45
CA SER A 217 23.66 -23.84 -27.13
C SER A 217 25.18 -23.95 -27.27
N PRO A 218 25.85 -24.96 -26.68
CA PRO A 218 27.26 -25.14 -26.95
C PRO A 218 27.35 -25.65 -28.38
N SER A 219 27.98 -24.83 -29.22
CA SER A 219 28.42 -25.10 -30.60
C SER A 219 27.54 -24.55 -31.72
N PRO A 220 28.18 -23.76 -32.60
CA PRO A 220 28.09 -23.97 -34.02
C PRO A 220 29.49 -24.23 -34.55
N THR A 221 29.91 -25.50 -34.61
CA THR A 221 30.88 -25.91 -35.63
C THR A 221 30.12 -26.04 -36.94
N VAL A 222 29.89 -24.91 -37.62
CA VAL A 222 29.81 -24.86 -39.09
C VAL A 222 30.37 -23.52 -39.55
N SER A 223 31.44 -23.63 -40.33
CA SER A 223 32.26 -22.66 -41.06
C SER A 223 31.72 -21.24 -41.25
N VAL A 224 32.53 -20.27 -40.83
CA VAL A 224 32.54 -18.91 -41.40
C VAL A 224 33.11 -18.96 -42.81
N GLU A 225 32.27 -18.77 -43.82
CA GLU A 225 32.71 -18.30 -45.13
C GLU A 225 32.19 -16.88 -45.34
N VAL A 226 33.10 -15.91 -45.26
CA VAL A 226 32.89 -14.57 -45.80
C VAL A 226 33.98 -14.35 -46.85
N THR A 227 33.66 -14.65 -48.10
CA THR A 227 34.42 -14.21 -49.27
C THR A 227 33.56 -13.25 -50.08
N TRP A 228 33.94 -11.98 -50.06
CA TRP A 228 33.45 -10.99 -51.03
C TRP A 228 34.44 -10.92 -52.19
N LEU A 229 34.11 -11.42 -53.38
CA LEU A 229 34.73 -10.98 -54.65
C LEU A 229 33.76 -11.09 -55.85
N ARG A 230 33.33 -9.89 -56.29
CA ARG A 230 33.09 -9.41 -57.67
C ARG A 230 32.78 -10.43 -58.78
N ASN A 231 31.65 -10.21 -59.46
CA ASN A 231 31.65 -9.53 -60.76
C ASN A 231 30.35 -8.74 -60.96
#